data_AF-A0A508TU84-F1
#
_entry.id   AF-A0A508TU84-F1
#
_cell.length_a   1.000
_cell.length_b   1.000
_cell.length_c   1.000
_cell.angle_alpha   90.00
_cell.angle_beta   90.00
_cell.angle_gamma   90.00
#
_symmetry.space_group_name_H-M   'P 1'
#
loop_
_entity.id
_entity.type
_entity.pdbx_description
1 polymer ?
#
loop_
_entity_poly.entity_id
_entity_poly.type
_entity_poly.pdbx_seq_one_letter_code
_entity_poly.pdbx_strand_id
1 'polypeptide(L)' 'MKKDDVTCPRCGAGFRRLELASESGTEGQYRCPVCETTLELFDGDKLVAYRLTIQPSIRAFKG' A
#
# COMPACT_ATOMS: atom_id res chain seq x y z
N MET A 1 16.23 0.06 6.65
CA MET A 1 15.00 -0.25 5.87
C MET A 1 14.10 -1.14 6.71
N LYS A 2 12.85 -0.72 6.93
CA LYS A 2 11.82 -1.49 7.66
C LYS A 2 10.90 -2.17 6.65
N LYS A 3 10.43 -3.39 6.96
CA LYS A 3 9.50 -4.16 6.11
C LYS A 3 8.26 -4.51 6.93
N ASP A 4 7.09 -4.19 6.41
CA ASP A 4 5.78 -4.45 7.04
C ASP A 4 4.80 -4.99 5.98
N ASP A 5 3.76 -5.71 6.40
CA ASP A 5 2.73 -6.25 5.51
C ASP A 5 1.46 -5.43 5.70
N VAL A 6 0.82 -5.06 4.60
CA VAL A 6 -0.44 -4.31 4.62
C VAL A 6 -1.46 -5.09 3.82
N THR A 7 -2.64 -5.30 4.40
CA THR A 7 -3.77 -5.91 3.70
C THR A 7 -4.83 -4.85 3.47
N CYS A 8 -5.33 -4.73 2.24
CA CYS A 8 -6.43 -3.84 1.94
C CYS A 8 -7.72 -4.36 2.60
N PRO A 9 -8.36 -3.57 3.49
CA PRO A 9 -9.54 -4.03 4.20
C PRO A 9 -10.77 -4.16 3.29
N ARG A 10 -10.78 -3.50 2.13
CA ARG A 10 -11.92 -3.53 1.19
C ARG A 10 -11.92 -4.78 0.31
N CYS A 11 -10.77 -5.17 -0.23
CA CYS A 11 -10.70 -6.22 -1.24
C CYS A 11 -9.82 -7.42 -0.86
N GLY A 12 -9.06 -7.33 0.24
CA GLY A 12 -8.17 -8.41 0.68
C GLY A 12 -6.84 -8.49 -0.08
N ALA A 13 -6.54 -7.54 -0.98
CA ALA A 13 -5.23 -7.45 -1.62
C ALA A 13 -4.11 -7.26 -0.57
N GLY A 14 -3.03 -8.03 -0.68
CA GLY A 14 -1.89 -7.98 0.23
C GLY A 14 -0.70 -7.28 -0.40
N PHE A 15 0.02 -6.48 0.39
CA PHE A 15 1.16 -5.67 -0.05
C PHE A 15 2.33 -5.80 0.92
N ARG A 16 3.54 -5.93 0.37
CA ARG A 16 4.78 -5.66 1.11
C ARG A 16 5.02 -4.16 1.14
N ARG A 17 5.00 -3.56 2.33
CA ARG A 17 5.41 -2.18 2.59
C ARG A 17 6.90 -2.14 2.95
N LEU A 18 7.64 -1.25 2.31
CA LEU A 18 9.06 -0.97 2.56
C LEU A 18 9.21 0.49 2.95
N GLU A 19 9.87 0.77 4.07
CA GLU A 19 10.16 2.13 4.53
C GLU A 19 11.66 2.34 4.64
N LEU A 20 12.15 3.44 4.09
CA LEU A 20 13.56 3.82 4.10
C LEU A 20 13.72 5.14 4.84
N ALA A 21 14.08 5.06 6.13
CA ALA A 21 14.25 6.23 6.98
C ALA A 21 15.49 7.10 6.64
N SER A 22 16.38 6.62 5.77
CA SER A 22 17.54 7.39 5.30
C SER A 22 17.23 8.30 4.12
N GLU A 23 16.04 8.17 3.51
CA GLU A 23 15.62 8.92 2.34
C GLU A 23 14.28 9.59 2.62
N SER A 24 14.16 10.86 2.27
CA SER A 24 12.89 11.59 2.36
C SER A 24 11.90 11.10 1.30
N GLY A 25 10.61 11.14 1.65
CA GLY A 25 9.53 10.79 0.77
C GLY A 25 8.88 11.99 0.10
N THR A 26 7.67 11.78 -0.40
CA THR A 26 6.77 12.85 -0.86
C THR A 26 5.48 12.74 -0.08
N GLU A 27 4.93 13.88 0.33
CA GLU A 27 3.59 13.93 0.93
C GLU A 27 2.56 13.38 -0.06
N GLY A 28 1.59 12.61 0.43
CA GLY A 28 0.56 12.05 -0.43
C GLY A 28 -0.17 10.87 0.20
N GLN A 29 -0.61 9.95 -0.66
CA GLN A 29 -1.34 8.78 -0.21
C GLN A 29 -1.07 7.57 -1.09
N TYR A 30 -1.06 6.38 -0.48
CA TYR A 30 -1.07 5.14 -1.22
C TYR A 30 -2.49 4.58 -1.27
N ARG A 31 -3.01 4.43 -2.48
CA ARG A 31 -4.29 3.79 -2.77
C ARG A 31 -4.05 2.36 -3.22
N CYS A 32 -4.90 1.46 -2.77
CA CYS A 32 -4.91 0.09 -3.25
C CYS A 32 -5.18 0.09 -4.77
N PRO A 33 -4.25 -0.36 -5.62
CA PRO A 33 -4.40 -0.31 -7.07
C PRO A 33 -5.50 -1.24 -7.62
N VAL A 34 -6.14 -2.04 -6.75
CA VAL A 34 -7.24 -2.93 -7.14
C VAL A 34 -8.60 -2.26 -6.89
N CYS A 35 -8.75 -1.49 -5.81
CA CYS A 35 -10.06 -0.96 -5.38
C CYS A 35 -10.08 0.52 -5.01
N GLU A 36 -8.97 1.24 -5.23
CA GLU A 36 -8.80 2.65 -4.94
C GLU A 36 -8.97 3.06 -3.47
N THR A 37 -9.09 2.09 -2.54
CA THR A 37 -9.16 2.38 -1.11
C THR A 37 -7.82 2.90 -0.61
N THR A 38 -7.82 4.05 0.05
CA THR A 38 -6.63 4.61 0.72
C THR A 38 -6.16 3.65 1.81
N LEU A 39 -4.88 3.26 1.74
CA LEU A 39 -4.24 2.39 2.73
C LEU A 39 -3.36 3.17 3.70
N GLU A 40 -2.74 4.25 3.23
CA GLU A 40 -1.84 5.07 4.05
C GLU A 40 -1.77 6.51 3.51
N LEU A 41 -1.55 7.46 4.42
CA LEU A 41 -1.20 8.85 4.12
C LEU A 41 0.27 9.06 4.48
N PHE A 42 1.00 9.78 3.64
CA PHE A 42 2.41 10.11 3.84
C PHE A 42 2.54 11.59 4.16
N ASP A 43 3.33 11.91 5.17
CA ASP A 43 3.78 13.26 5.52
C ASP A 43 5.02 13.70 4.71
N GLY A 44 5.66 12.76 4.01
CA GLY A 44 6.87 13.01 3.22
C GLY A 44 8.18 12.84 4.01
N ASP A 45 8.14 12.51 5.30
CA ASP A 45 9.35 12.38 6.13
C ASP A 45 10.24 11.24 5.67
N LYS A 46 9.64 10.15 5.17
CA LYS A 46 10.34 8.92 4.77
C LYS A 46 9.83 8.40 3.44
N LEU A 47 10.75 7.85 2.65
CA LEU A 47 10.38 7.14 1.43
C LEU A 47 9.70 5.81 1.79
N VAL A 48 8.48 5.62 1.27
CA VAL A 48 7.69 4.40 1.43
C VAL A 48 7.36 3.82 0.05
N ALA A 49 7.53 2.51 -0.11
CA ALA A 49 7.21 1.79 -1.33
C ALA A 49 6.35 0.55 -1.03
N TYR A 50 5.48 0.18 -1.98
CA TYR A 50 4.60 -0.98 -1.86
C TYR A 50 4.79 -1.92 -3.05
N ARG A 51 4.75 -3.23 -2.77
CA ARG A 51 4.69 -4.27 -3.79
C ARG A 51 3.51 -5.19 -3.52
N LEU A 52 2.65 -5.37 -4.51
CA LEU A 52 1.54 -6.33 -4.44
C LEU A 52 2.12 -7.76 -4.26
N THR A 53 1.65 -8.47 -3.23
CA THR A 53 2.07 -9.85 -2.91
C THR A 53 0.91 -10.83 -2.98
N ILE A 54 -0.32 -10.37 -2.74
CA ILE A 54 -1.53 -11.20 -2.85
C ILE A 54 -2.52 -10.45 -3.74
N GLN A 55 -2.79 -11.02 -4.92
CA GLN A 55 -3.92 -10.61 -5.73
C GLN A 55 -5.20 -11.17 -5.10
N PRO A 56 -6.25 -10.36 -4.88
CA PRO A 56 -7.50 -10.85 -4.33
C PRO A 56 -8.16 -11.78 -5.35
N SER A 57 -8.63 -12.95 -4.91
CA SER A 57 -9.31 -13.90 -5.78
C SER A 57 -10.65 -13.32 -6.24
N ILE A 58 -10.78 -13.22 -7.55
CA ILE A 58 -11.85 -12.51 -8.27
C ILE A 58 -13.22 -13.13 -7.94
N ARG A 59 -13.95 -12.55 -6.99
CA ARG A 59 -15.43 -12.55 -6.97
C ARG A 59 -16.06 -11.23 -6.49
N ALA A 60 -15.27 -10.24 -6.05
CA ALA A 60 -15.81 -9.01 -5.45
C ALA A 60 -15.59 -7.71 -6.26
N PHE A 61 -15.14 -7.80 -7.51
CA PHE A 61 -15.10 -6.65 -8.43
C PHE A 61 -16.07 -6.87 -9.60
N LYS A 62 -17.36 -6.76 -9.30
CA LYS A 62 -18.31 -6.24 -10.29
C LYS A 62 -18.65 -4.84 -9.84
N GLY A 63 -18.01 -3.85 -10.47
CA GLY A 63 -18.59 -2.53 -10.61
C GLY A 63 -19.79 -2.58 -11.54
#